data_AF-D0GKA7-F1
#
_entry.id   AF-D0GKA7-F1
#
_cell.length_a   1.000
_cell.length_b   1.000
_cell.length_c   1.000
_cell.angle_alpha   90.00
_cell.angle_beta   90.00
_cell.angle_gamma   90.00
#
_symmetry.space_group_name_H-M   'P 1'
#
loop_
_entity.id
_entity.type
_entity.pdbx_description
1 polymer ?
#
loop_
_entity_poly.entity_id
_entity_poly.type
_entity_poly.pdbx_seq_one_letter_code
_entity_poly.pdbx_strand_id
1 'polypeptide(L)'
;MAINDEYVTGLNRKKIRKIIVKTIVFITVFITVFFIGVYLFSKRVEKLIKADIQIETVRLENAVKEFKSKTGVYPDISGKENNLKEVKSPDGRYTFDLFYGTEKIYEIPDNLKKGIMKSNSVNLRKDNKGGWFYNTMTGEIKPNID
;
A
#
# COMPACT_ATOMS: atom_id res chain seq x y z
N MET A 1 -11.11 -12.67 71.16
CA MET A 1 -10.78 -11.58 70.22
C MET A 1 -10.51 -12.06 68.77
N ALA A 2 -10.68 -13.37 68.46
CA ALA A 2 -10.31 -13.94 67.14
C ALA A 2 -11.39 -13.83 66.03
N ILE A 3 -12.66 -13.60 66.38
CA ILE A 3 -13.77 -13.57 65.40
C ILE A 3 -13.71 -12.32 64.50
N ASN A 4 -13.12 -11.22 65.01
CA ASN A 4 -13.07 -9.95 64.28
C ASN A 4 -11.99 -9.93 63.19
N ASP A 5 -10.89 -10.67 63.38
CA ASP A 5 -9.74 -10.63 62.47
C ASP A 5 -10.01 -11.40 61.17
N GLU A 6 -10.70 -12.55 61.28
CA GLU A 6 -11.11 -13.37 60.14
C GLU A 6 -12.20 -12.69 59.30
N TYR A 7 -13.11 -11.96 59.96
CA TYR A 7 -14.18 -11.21 59.29
C TYR A 7 -13.63 -9.99 58.54
N VAL A 8 -12.70 -9.25 59.14
CA VAL A 8 -12.05 -8.06 58.54
C VAL A 8 -11.14 -8.46 57.37
N THR A 9 -10.36 -9.54 57.51
CA THR A 9 -9.54 -10.07 56.40
C THR A 9 -10.40 -10.63 55.25
N GLY A 10 -11.53 -11.28 55.54
CA GLY A 10 -12.49 -11.74 54.54
C GLY A 10 -13.17 -10.59 53.76
N LEU A 11 -13.53 -9.50 54.45
CA LEU A 11 -14.12 -8.31 53.83
C LEU A 11 -13.13 -7.59 52.90
N ASN A 12 -11.87 -7.49 53.32
CA ASN A 12 -10.80 -6.89 52.52
C ASN A 12 -10.47 -7.74 51.28
N ARG A 13 -10.44 -9.08 51.38
CA ARG A 13 -10.29 -9.95 50.19
C ARG A 13 -11.42 -9.78 49.18
N LYS A 14 -12.68 -9.65 49.63
CA LYS A 14 -13.83 -9.41 48.74
C LYS A 14 -13.74 -8.05 48.03
N LYS A 15 -13.32 -6.99 48.74
CA LYS A 15 -13.09 -5.66 48.15
C LYS A 15 -11.94 -5.69 47.13
N ILE A 16 -10.81 -6.31 47.46
CA ILE A 16 -9.65 -6.46 46.58
C ILE A 16 -10.03 -7.24 45.31
N ARG A 17 -10.74 -8.38 45.45
CA ARG A 17 -11.22 -9.16 44.29
C ARG A 17 -12.14 -8.36 43.38
N LYS A 18 -13.00 -7.50 43.94
CA LYS A 18 -13.89 -6.62 43.17
C LYS A 18 -13.12 -5.56 42.38
N ILE A 19 -12.04 -5.01 42.96
CA ILE A 19 -11.14 -4.07 42.27
C ILE A 19 -10.40 -4.79 41.14
N ILE A 20 -9.83 -5.97 41.39
CA ILE A 20 -9.12 -6.77 40.38
C ILE A 20 -10.04 -7.07 39.19
N VAL A 21 -11.28 -7.53 39.44
CA VAL A 21 -12.25 -7.81 38.35
C VAL A 21 -12.58 -6.54 37.56
N LYS A 22 -12.79 -5.40 38.22
CA LYS A 22 -13.04 -4.12 37.54
C LYS A 22 -11.85 -3.68 36.68
N THR A 23 -10.63 -3.85 37.18
CA THR A 23 -9.40 -3.53 36.42
C THR A 23 -9.25 -4.43 35.21
N ILE A 24 -9.52 -5.74 35.34
CA ILE A 24 -9.49 -6.68 34.21
C ILE A 24 -10.50 -6.26 33.14
N VAL A 25 -11.75 -5.97 33.54
CA VAL A 25 -12.79 -5.51 32.60
C VAL A 25 -12.36 -4.22 31.90
N PHE A 26 -11.78 -3.26 32.63
CA PHE A 26 -11.29 -2.01 32.05
C PHE A 26 -10.18 -2.23 31.02
N ILE A 27 -9.20 -3.08 31.33
CA ILE A 27 -8.12 -3.45 30.40
C ILE A 27 -8.68 -4.12 29.15
N THR A 28 -9.62 -5.07 29.30
CA THR A 28 -10.24 -5.76 28.16
C THR A 28 -10.96 -4.79 27.22
N VAL A 29 -11.74 -3.85 27.76
CA VAL A 29 -12.42 -2.81 26.97
C VAL A 29 -11.40 -1.93 26.25
N PHE A 30 -10.34 -1.50 26.95
CA PHE A 30 -9.29 -0.67 26.37
C PHE A 30 -8.60 -1.36 25.20
N ILE A 31 -8.22 -2.64 25.36
CA ILE A 31 -7.61 -3.46 24.31
C ILE A 31 -8.56 -3.60 23.12
N THR A 32 -9.86 -3.82 23.36
CA THR A 32 -10.85 -3.99 22.28
C THR A 32 -11.01 -2.72 21.47
N VAL A 33 -11.13 -1.57 22.14
CA VAL A 33 -11.21 -0.25 21.47
C VAL A 33 -9.93 0.04 20.67
N PHE A 34 -8.77 -0.29 21.23
CA PHE A 34 -7.48 -0.14 20.55
C PHE A 34 -7.44 -0.95 19.24
N PHE A 35 -7.81 -2.23 19.28
CA PHE A 35 -7.83 -3.08 18.09
C PHE A 35 -8.82 -2.59 17.02
N ILE A 36 -10.01 -2.12 17.42
CA ILE A 36 -10.99 -1.53 16.49
C ILE A 36 -10.40 -0.28 15.81
N GLY A 37 -9.72 0.58 16.58
CA GLY A 37 -9.05 1.77 16.04
C GLY A 37 -8.00 1.41 15.00
N VAL A 38 -7.12 0.46 15.31
CA VAL A 38 -6.08 -0.04 14.37
C VAL A 38 -6.71 -0.62 13.11
N TYR A 39 -7.78 -1.41 13.23
CA TYR A 39 -8.49 -2.01 12.10
C TYR A 39 -9.08 -0.95 11.14
N LEU A 40 -9.76 0.06 11.69
CA LEU A 40 -10.33 1.15 10.89
C LEU A 40 -9.24 1.97 10.19
N PHE A 41 -8.13 2.24 10.88
CA PHE A 41 -7.00 2.94 10.31
C PHE A 41 -6.36 2.14 9.15
N SER A 42 -6.15 0.83 9.34
CA SER A 42 -5.63 -0.05 8.29
C SER A 42 -6.48 -0.02 7.02
N LYS A 43 -7.82 -0.05 7.14
CA LYS A 43 -8.71 0.05 5.97
C LYS A 43 -8.60 1.39 5.23
N ARG A 44 -8.42 2.49 5.97
CA ARG A 44 -8.24 3.81 5.35
C ARG A 44 -6.93 3.86 4.55
N VAL A 45 -5.84 3.34 5.13
CA VAL A 45 -4.55 3.27 4.46
C VAL A 45 -4.63 2.41 3.19
N GLU A 46 -5.27 1.24 3.24
CA GLU A 46 -5.46 0.39 2.06
C GLU A 46 -6.25 1.11 0.95
N LYS A 47 -7.28 1.89 1.31
CA LYS A 47 -8.06 2.66 0.34
C LYS A 47 -7.24 3.78 -0.31
N LEU A 48 -6.40 4.47 0.48
CA LEU A 48 -5.52 5.53 -0.02
C LEU A 48 -4.47 4.96 -0.99
N ILE A 49 -3.79 3.87 -0.60
CA ILE A 49 -2.81 3.20 -1.47
C ILE A 49 -3.46 2.78 -2.80
N LYS A 50 -4.66 2.21 -2.76
CA LYS A 50 -5.37 1.82 -3.99
C LYS A 50 -5.68 3.03 -4.88
N ALA A 51 -6.09 4.15 -4.29
CA ALA A 51 -6.38 5.37 -5.03
C ALA A 51 -5.10 5.95 -5.67
N ASP A 52 -3.99 5.98 -4.93
CA ASP A 52 -2.69 6.45 -5.43
C ASP A 52 -2.22 5.59 -6.61
N ILE A 53 -2.28 4.26 -6.49
CA ILE A 53 -1.94 3.34 -7.59
C ILE A 53 -2.82 3.60 -8.81
N GLN A 54 -4.12 3.84 -8.63
CA GLN A 54 -5.03 4.15 -9.75
C GLN A 54 -4.66 5.47 -10.45
N ILE A 55 -4.37 6.52 -9.67
CA ILE A 55 -3.95 7.82 -10.22
C ILE A 55 -2.67 7.65 -11.04
N GLU A 56 -1.68 6.93 -10.49
CA GLU A 56 -0.40 6.70 -11.17
C GLU A 56 -0.55 5.78 -12.38
N THR A 57 -1.50 4.83 -12.35
CA THR A 57 -1.87 4.02 -13.53
C THR A 57 -2.34 4.92 -14.65
N VAL A 58 -3.30 5.80 -14.36
CA VAL A 58 -3.88 6.72 -15.34
C VAL A 58 -2.82 7.67 -15.90
N ARG A 59 -1.95 8.20 -15.03
CA ARG A 59 -0.83 9.04 -15.44
C ARG A 59 0.10 8.32 -16.40
N LEU A 60 0.51 7.11 -16.05
CA LEU A 60 1.43 6.31 -16.87
C LEU A 60 0.77 5.89 -18.21
N GLU A 61 -0.50 5.48 -18.19
CA GLU A 61 -1.26 5.21 -19.40
C GLU A 61 -1.35 6.44 -20.32
N ASN A 62 -1.64 7.61 -19.75
CA ASN A 62 -1.75 8.86 -20.52
C ASN A 62 -0.40 9.22 -21.15
N ALA A 63 0.70 9.09 -20.41
CA ALA A 63 2.04 9.32 -20.95
C ALA A 63 2.38 8.35 -22.10
N VAL A 64 2.02 7.07 -21.99
CA VAL A 64 2.21 6.09 -23.08
C VAL A 64 1.37 6.43 -24.31
N LYS A 65 0.11 6.80 -24.12
CA LYS A 65 -0.79 7.20 -25.21
C LYS A 65 -0.28 8.47 -25.91
N GLU A 66 0.16 9.46 -25.14
CA GLU A 66 0.68 10.71 -25.69
C GLU A 66 2.00 10.51 -26.43
N PHE A 67 2.93 9.74 -25.86
CA PHE A 67 4.17 9.36 -26.53
C PHE A 67 3.90 8.67 -27.86
N LYS A 68 2.98 7.69 -27.89
CA LYS A 68 2.58 7.05 -29.16
C LYS A 68 1.94 8.03 -30.13
N SER A 69 1.08 8.92 -29.65
CA SER A 69 0.42 9.91 -30.51
C SER A 69 1.42 10.87 -31.17
N LYS A 70 2.54 11.18 -30.50
CA LYS A 70 3.57 12.09 -31.03
C LYS A 70 4.63 11.38 -31.86
N THR A 71 5.00 10.16 -31.50
CA THR A 71 6.15 9.45 -32.07
C THR A 71 5.78 8.32 -33.02
N GLY A 72 4.49 7.92 -33.04
CA GLY A 72 3.98 6.80 -33.83
C GLY A 72 4.23 5.42 -33.23
N VAL A 73 5.02 5.31 -32.16
CA VAL A 73 5.41 4.03 -31.56
C VAL A 73 5.14 4.02 -30.06
N TYR A 74 4.89 2.84 -29.51
CA TYR A 74 4.82 2.68 -28.06
C TYR A 74 6.23 2.77 -27.44
N PRO A 75 6.37 3.39 -26.26
CA PRO A 75 7.67 3.57 -25.62
C PRO A 75 8.20 2.25 -25.05
N ASP A 76 9.51 2.04 -25.13
CA ASP A 76 10.19 0.88 -24.55
C ASP A 76 10.70 1.19 -23.13
N ILE A 77 9.76 1.16 -22.18
CA ILE A 77 9.96 1.52 -20.76
C ILE A 77 10.45 0.35 -19.89
N SER A 78 10.36 -0.88 -20.38
CA SER A 78 10.80 -2.08 -19.64
C SER A 78 12.30 -2.03 -19.39
N GLY A 79 12.72 -2.17 -18.13
CA GLY A 79 14.14 -2.10 -17.74
C GLY A 79 14.73 -0.67 -17.72
N LYS A 80 13.93 0.37 -17.99
CA LYS A 80 14.36 1.79 -17.97
C LYS A 80 13.56 2.61 -16.96
N GLU A 81 12.95 1.97 -15.96
CA GLU A 81 11.96 2.55 -15.04
C GLU A 81 12.54 3.65 -14.15
N ASN A 82 13.86 3.67 -13.97
CA ASN A 82 14.60 4.69 -13.21
C ASN A 82 15.28 5.75 -14.08
N ASN A 83 15.23 5.61 -15.41
CA ASN A 83 15.85 6.57 -16.34
C ASN A 83 15.01 6.75 -17.61
N LEU A 84 13.85 7.37 -17.46
CA LEU A 84 12.90 7.56 -18.58
C LEU A 84 13.42 8.48 -19.69
N LYS A 85 14.52 9.20 -19.46
CA LYS A 85 15.24 9.98 -20.49
C LYS A 85 15.90 9.10 -21.55
N GLU A 86 16.20 7.85 -21.23
CA GLU A 86 16.75 6.88 -22.18
C GLU A 86 15.67 6.29 -23.10
N VAL A 87 14.39 6.46 -22.76
CA VAL A 87 13.27 6.03 -23.58
C VAL A 87 12.98 7.13 -24.61
N LYS A 88 13.66 7.03 -25.76
CA LYS A 88 13.61 8.05 -26.81
C LYS A 88 12.65 7.65 -27.93
N SER A 89 12.11 8.67 -28.60
CA SER A 89 11.41 8.49 -29.87
C SER A 89 12.37 8.00 -30.97
N PRO A 90 11.86 7.36 -32.05
CA PRO A 90 12.70 6.87 -33.14
C PRO A 90 13.55 7.96 -33.82
N ASP A 91 13.05 9.19 -33.84
CA ASP A 91 13.74 10.37 -34.36
C ASP A 91 14.64 11.07 -33.32
N GLY A 92 14.67 10.58 -32.08
CA GLY A 92 15.48 11.10 -30.97
C GLY A 92 15.03 12.46 -30.41
N ARG A 93 13.93 13.03 -30.90
CA ARG A 93 13.46 14.37 -30.53
C ARG A 93 12.73 14.43 -29.20
N TYR A 94 12.08 13.34 -28.82
CA TYR A 94 11.28 13.27 -27.60
C TYR A 94 11.81 12.17 -26.69
N THR A 95 11.73 12.43 -25.38
CA THR A 95 12.03 11.47 -24.32
C THR A 95 10.77 11.21 -23.50
N PHE A 96 10.63 10.02 -22.94
CA PHE A 96 9.38 9.63 -22.27
C PHE A 96 9.11 10.41 -20.97
N ASP A 97 10.17 10.84 -20.27
CA ASP A 97 10.06 11.69 -19.08
C ASP A 97 9.35 13.02 -19.35
N LEU A 98 9.39 13.55 -20.59
CA LEU A 98 8.64 14.74 -20.98
C LEU A 98 7.13 14.54 -20.90
N PHE A 99 6.64 13.33 -21.18
CA PHE A 99 5.22 12.99 -21.15
C PHE A 99 4.78 12.50 -19.77
N TYR A 100 5.64 11.74 -19.08
CA TYR A 100 5.32 11.25 -17.74
C TYR A 100 5.48 12.33 -16.66
N GLY A 101 6.38 13.29 -16.88
CA GLY A 101 6.65 14.43 -16.00
C GLY A 101 7.66 14.16 -14.89
N THR A 102 8.23 12.95 -14.81
CA THR A 102 9.32 12.58 -13.91
C THR A 102 10.30 11.65 -14.62
N GLU A 103 11.52 11.55 -14.10
CA GLU A 103 12.56 10.66 -14.65
C GLU A 103 12.38 9.18 -14.25
N LYS A 104 11.57 8.92 -13.21
CA LYS A 104 11.36 7.59 -12.62
C LYS A 104 9.87 7.28 -12.52
N ILE A 105 9.49 6.06 -12.87
CA ILE A 105 8.14 5.51 -12.72
C ILE A 105 7.81 5.36 -11.23
N TYR A 106 6.57 5.69 -10.86
CA TYR A 106 6.05 5.48 -9.51
C TYR A 106 6.25 4.04 -9.03
N GLU A 107 6.69 3.92 -7.79
CA GLU A 107 6.97 2.65 -7.13
C GLU A 107 5.73 2.20 -6.35
N ILE A 108 5.13 1.10 -6.79
CA ILE A 108 4.00 0.52 -6.07
C ILE A 108 4.51 0.03 -4.70
N PRO A 109 3.85 0.42 -3.59
CA PRO A 109 4.24 -0.01 -2.26
C PRO A 109 4.07 -1.52 -2.05
N ASP A 110 4.81 -2.06 -1.10
CA ASP A 110 4.68 -3.46 -0.71
C ASP A 110 3.33 -3.74 -0.02
N ASN A 111 2.91 -4.99 -0.10
CA ASN A 111 1.76 -5.48 0.65
C ASN A 111 2.02 -6.91 1.11
N LEU A 112 2.45 -7.03 2.36
CA LEU A 112 2.76 -8.31 2.99
C LEU A 112 1.58 -9.30 2.98
N LYS A 113 0.34 -8.80 3.10
CA LYS A 113 -0.86 -9.67 3.07
C LYS A 113 -1.06 -10.35 1.71
N LYS A 114 -0.61 -9.70 0.64
CA LYS A 114 -0.75 -10.17 -0.74
C LYS A 114 0.57 -10.72 -1.34
N GLY A 115 1.66 -10.72 -0.58
CA GLY A 115 2.98 -11.13 -1.10
C GLY A 115 3.55 -10.17 -2.15
N ILE A 116 3.08 -8.92 -2.19
CA ILE A 116 3.53 -7.90 -3.15
C ILE A 116 4.78 -7.23 -2.60
N MET A 117 5.82 -7.15 -3.43
CA MET A 117 7.04 -6.41 -3.13
C MET A 117 6.93 -4.98 -3.64
N LYS A 118 7.55 -4.07 -2.88
CA LYS A 118 7.70 -2.68 -3.31
C LYS A 118 8.53 -2.67 -4.60
N SER A 119 7.95 -2.16 -5.69
CA SER A 119 8.58 -2.21 -7.01
C SER A 119 8.01 -1.18 -7.96
N ASN A 120 8.88 -0.60 -8.79
CA ASN A 120 8.51 0.19 -9.96
C ASN A 120 8.75 -0.54 -11.28
N SER A 121 9.12 -1.82 -11.24
CA SER A 121 9.46 -2.58 -12.44
C SER A 121 8.30 -2.66 -13.42
N VAL A 122 8.60 -2.55 -14.70
CA VAL A 122 7.63 -2.71 -15.78
C VAL A 122 7.88 -4.07 -16.42
N ASN A 123 6.98 -5.01 -16.16
CA ASN A 123 7.09 -6.39 -16.61
C ASN A 123 6.19 -6.62 -17.83
N LEU A 124 6.70 -7.41 -18.77
CA LEU A 124 5.93 -7.88 -19.92
C LEU A 124 5.06 -9.10 -19.60
N ARG A 125 5.20 -9.65 -18.39
CA ARG A 125 4.43 -10.80 -17.88
C ARG A 125 3.76 -10.42 -16.58
N LYS A 126 2.56 -10.95 -16.35
CA LYS A 126 1.87 -10.82 -15.07
C LYS A 126 2.40 -11.87 -14.11
N ASP A 127 2.92 -11.43 -12.98
CA ASP A 127 3.41 -12.29 -11.90
C ASP A 127 2.88 -11.89 -10.51
N ASN A 128 2.14 -10.79 -10.44
CA ASN A 128 1.51 -10.26 -9.24
C ASN A 128 2.48 -9.94 -8.08
N LYS A 129 3.77 -9.72 -8.39
CA LYS A 129 4.80 -9.42 -7.39
C LYS A 129 5.03 -7.94 -7.13
N GLY A 130 4.28 -7.04 -7.78
CA GLY A 130 4.45 -5.60 -7.69
C GLY A 130 4.82 -4.94 -9.02
N GLY A 131 4.91 -3.62 -9.00
CA GLY A 131 5.18 -2.81 -10.19
C GLY A 131 4.04 -2.89 -11.22
N TRP A 132 4.41 -2.77 -12.48
CA TRP A 132 3.50 -2.54 -13.59
C TRP A 132 3.58 -3.68 -14.59
N PHE A 133 2.45 -4.07 -15.13
CA PHE A 133 2.35 -4.89 -16.33
C PHE A 133 2.22 -3.96 -17.52
N TYR A 134 2.99 -4.23 -18.57
CA TYR A 134 2.96 -3.45 -19.81
C TYR A 134 2.88 -4.35 -21.04
N ASN A 135 1.88 -4.09 -21.88
CA ASN A 135 1.75 -4.71 -23.19
C ASN A 135 2.28 -3.76 -24.25
N THR A 136 3.46 -4.07 -24.81
CA THR A 136 4.11 -3.25 -25.84
C THR A 136 3.35 -3.18 -27.16
N MET A 137 2.47 -4.14 -27.45
CA MET A 137 1.69 -4.17 -28.68
C MET A 137 0.46 -3.25 -28.60
N THR A 138 -0.18 -3.19 -27.44
CA THR A 138 -1.42 -2.42 -27.23
C THR A 138 -1.22 -1.12 -26.46
N GLY A 139 -0.05 -0.95 -25.82
CA GLY A 139 0.23 0.14 -24.89
C GLY A 139 -0.51 0.03 -23.57
N GLU A 140 -1.15 -1.10 -23.29
CA GLU A 140 -1.92 -1.30 -22.07
C GLU A 140 -0.99 -1.37 -20.87
N ILE A 141 -1.30 -0.59 -19.84
CA ILE A 141 -0.58 -0.57 -18.56
C ILE A 141 -1.54 -0.87 -17.44
N LYS A 142 -1.16 -1.80 -16.56
CA LYS A 142 -1.95 -2.17 -15.38
C LYS A 142 -1.04 -2.42 -14.18
N PRO A 143 -1.52 -2.19 -12.95
CA PRO A 143 -0.83 -2.67 -11.76
C PRO A 143 -0.64 -4.19 -11.82
N ASN A 144 0.55 -4.67 -11.50
CA ASN A 144 0.90 -6.10 -11.48
C ASN A 144 0.80 -6.65 -10.05
N ILE A 145 -0.41 -6.60 -9.49
CA ILE A 145 -0.70 -6.84 -8.06
C ILE A 145 -2.00 -7.62 -7.80
N ASP A 146 -2.69 -8.09 -8.85
CA ASP A 146 -4.03 -8.69 -8.77
C ASP A 146 -4.10 -10.08 -9.43
#